data_AF-A0A7J0EW91-F1
#
_entry.id   AF-A0A7J0EW91-F1
#
_cell.length_a   1.000
_cell.length_b   1.000
_cell.length_c   1.000
_cell.angle_alpha   90.00
_cell.angle_beta   90.00
_cell.angle_gamma   90.00
#
_symmetry.space_group_name_H-M   'P 1'
#
loop_
_entity.id
_entity.type
_entity.pdbx_description
1 polymer ?
#
loop_
_entity_poly.entity_id
_entity_poly.type
_entity_poly.pdbx_seq_one_letter_code
_entity_poly.pdbx_strand_id
1 'polypeptide(L)'
;MPITLLELFWEVSAATNETLNALQLAQDSLQSSGIKISTANALNPGIPPSSLMAFFRKNSQTSGVVLEDFDSVFTNQFYHSHLDDLSNINSSAIVAAAALVARTLYILANDNKDFDTSALKAINVNASLVEELMGCLLNCEPGLSCGLVNHYISPTTTCPSNYAGVLLGEPSSTPYPGYIGNVPRFLWNFLADKTSISLENAGFSCPKNCSETNQLCIRSEADGKGVCVLSTTRYVPAYSTRLKFESESWKVLAPNSSDPLGMVDPVWTESNWDVIGLRMYTKQDASYGRLVLLAGLTVTILAYLAIVIVRSLISKAMKQD
;
A
#
# COMPACT_ATOMS: atom_id res chain seq x y z
N MET A 1 10.84 -30.45 -1.49
CA MET A 1 10.25 -29.10 -1.45
C MET A 1 8.76 -29.24 -1.68
N PRO A 2 7.89 -28.56 -0.91
CA PRO A 2 6.46 -28.56 -1.21
C PRO A 2 6.29 -27.93 -2.60
N ILE A 3 5.52 -28.61 -3.45
CA ILE A 3 5.17 -28.11 -4.78
C ILE A 3 4.18 -26.97 -4.55
N THR A 4 4.53 -25.77 -4.99
CA THR A 4 3.62 -24.61 -5.06
C THR A 4 2.61 -24.92 -6.15
N LEU A 5 1.36 -25.08 -5.75
CA LEU A 5 0.25 -25.34 -6.65
C LEU A 5 -0.38 -23.99 -7.00
N LEU A 6 -0.36 -23.64 -8.29
CA LEU A 6 -1.06 -22.47 -8.79
C LEU A 6 -2.31 -22.92 -9.54
N GLU A 7 -3.47 -22.47 -9.08
CA GLU A 7 -4.74 -22.70 -9.73
C GLU A 7 -5.09 -21.55 -10.65
N LEU A 8 -5.53 -21.93 -11.85
CA LEU A 8 -5.88 -21.02 -12.92
C LEU A 8 -7.40 -20.82 -12.95
N PHE A 9 -7.86 -19.57 -12.93
CA PHE A 9 -9.27 -19.22 -13.17
C PHE A 9 -9.41 -18.36 -14.41
N TRP A 10 -10.33 -18.73 -15.31
CA TRP A 10 -10.54 -18.03 -16.57
C TRP A 10 -11.92 -18.28 -17.19
N GLU A 11 -12.28 -17.44 -18.16
CA GLU A 11 -13.34 -17.73 -19.14
C GLU A 11 -12.73 -18.18 -20.47
N VAL A 12 -13.35 -19.20 -21.09
CA VAL A 12 -12.78 -19.88 -22.27
C VAL A 12 -12.77 -18.94 -23.48
N SER A 13 -11.58 -18.64 -23.97
CA SER A 13 -11.35 -17.90 -25.22
C SER A 13 -10.08 -18.39 -25.92
N ALA A 14 -9.87 -18.02 -27.18
CA ALA A 14 -8.65 -18.35 -27.92
C ALA A 14 -7.39 -17.76 -27.26
N ALA A 15 -7.44 -16.49 -26.85
CA ALA A 15 -6.35 -15.82 -26.16
C ALA A 15 -6.05 -16.44 -24.78
N THR A 16 -7.08 -16.96 -24.10
CA THR A 16 -6.88 -17.70 -22.85
C THR A 16 -6.13 -19.00 -23.09
N ASN A 17 -6.46 -19.76 -24.14
CA ASN A 17 -5.73 -20.98 -24.51
C ASN A 17 -4.26 -20.68 -24.86
N GLU A 18 -3.99 -19.57 -25.54
CA GLU A 18 -2.61 -19.12 -25.82
C GLU A 18 -1.85 -18.83 -24.51
N THR A 19 -2.51 -18.19 -23.55
CA THR A 19 -1.93 -17.92 -22.21
C THR A 19 -1.64 -19.22 -21.45
N LEU A 20 -2.55 -20.20 -21.50
CA LEU A 20 -2.36 -21.51 -20.89
C LEU A 20 -1.18 -22.28 -21.51
N ASN A 21 -1.06 -22.26 -22.84
CA ASN A 21 0.07 -22.87 -23.54
C ASN A 21 1.39 -22.20 -23.14
N ALA A 22 1.42 -20.86 -23.06
CA ALA A 22 2.61 -20.11 -22.63
C ALA A 22 3.00 -20.42 -21.17
N LEU A 23 2.02 -20.62 -20.27
CA LEU A 23 2.25 -21.05 -18.89
C LEU A 23 2.86 -22.45 -18.82
N GLN A 24 2.34 -23.40 -19.61
CA GLN A 24 2.88 -24.77 -19.67
C GLN A 24 4.32 -24.77 -20.20
N LEU A 25 4.59 -24.06 -21.29
CA LEU A 25 5.94 -23.92 -21.84
C LEU A 25 6.91 -23.27 -20.84
N ALA A 26 6.46 -22.25 -20.11
CA ALA A 26 7.25 -21.63 -19.05
C ALA A 26 7.54 -22.61 -17.90
N GLN A 27 6.54 -23.39 -17.46
CA GLN A 27 6.70 -24.43 -16.44
C GLN A 27 7.69 -25.52 -16.88
N ASP A 28 7.62 -25.99 -18.11
CA ASP A 28 8.54 -27.00 -18.65
C ASP A 28 9.98 -26.49 -18.71
N SER A 29 10.16 -25.21 -19.05
CA SER A 29 11.47 -24.55 -19.06
C SER A 29 12.12 -24.44 -17.67
N LEU A 30 11.32 -24.53 -16.61
CA LEU A 30 11.72 -24.36 -15.22
C LEU A 30 12.21 -25.67 -14.56
N GLN A 31 12.24 -26.78 -15.31
CA GLN A 31 12.90 -28.06 -14.96
C GLN A 31 12.77 -28.45 -13.47
N SER A 32 11.54 -28.62 -12.99
CA SER A 32 11.18 -29.11 -11.64
C SER A 32 11.45 -28.18 -10.45
N SER A 33 11.55 -26.86 -10.65
CA SER A 33 11.70 -25.85 -9.58
C SER A 33 10.47 -25.64 -8.67
N GLY A 34 9.69 -26.70 -8.42
CA GLY A 34 8.70 -26.73 -7.35
C GLY A 34 7.41 -25.96 -7.62
N ILE A 35 7.10 -25.63 -8.87
CA ILE A 35 5.78 -25.11 -9.27
C ILE A 35 5.03 -26.12 -10.12
N LYS A 36 3.75 -26.31 -9.79
CA LYS A 36 2.79 -27.04 -10.59
C LYS A 36 1.60 -26.13 -10.86
N ILE A 37 1.26 -26.01 -12.13
CA ILE A 37 0.07 -25.28 -12.55
C ILE A 37 -1.05 -26.29 -12.76
N SER A 38 -2.21 -26.00 -12.20
CA SER A 38 -3.44 -26.74 -12.42
C SER A 38 -4.58 -25.80 -12.77
N THR A 39 -5.59 -26.41 -13.36
CA THR A 39 -6.83 -25.75 -13.73
C THR A 39 -7.77 -25.79 -12.54
N ALA A 40 -8.31 -24.64 -12.13
CA ALA A 40 -9.24 -24.59 -11.01
C ALA A 40 -10.44 -25.50 -11.26
N ASN A 41 -11.01 -26.03 -10.17
CA ASN A 41 -12.10 -26.97 -10.25
C ASN A 41 -13.32 -26.35 -10.94
N ALA A 42 -13.90 -27.09 -11.89
CA ALA A 42 -15.10 -26.67 -12.62
C ALA A 42 -16.34 -26.45 -11.74
N LEU A 43 -16.31 -26.95 -10.50
CA LEU A 43 -17.35 -26.71 -9.49
C LEU A 43 -17.26 -25.32 -8.81
N ASN A 44 -16.15 -24.60 -9.00
CA ASN A 44 -16.00 -23.25 -8.44
C ASN A 44 -17.04 -22.31 -9.05
N PRO A 45 -17.60 -21.37 -8.27
CA PRO A 45 -18.69 -20.50 -8.71
C PRO A 45 -18.28 -19.47 -9.78
N GLY A 46 -17.02 -19.45 -10.18
CA GLY A 46 -16.45 -18.55 -11.18
C GLY A 46 -15.02 -18.14 -10.81
N ILE A 47 -14.61 -16.99 -11.33
CA ILE A 47 -13.31 -16.39 -11.02
C ILE A 47 -13.34 -15.83 -9.59
N PRO A 48 -12.27 -15.97 -8.79
CA PRO A 48 -12.20 -15.43 -7.44
C PRO A 48 -12.14 -13.89 -7.46
N PRO A 49 -12.51 -13.22 -6.34
CA PRO A 49 -12.48 -11.77 -6.23
C PRO A 49 -11.13 -11.18 -6.65
N SER A 50 -11.09 -10.52 -7.81
CA SER A 50 -9.87 -10.01 -8.42
C SER A 50 -10.16 -8.81 -9.32
N SER A 51 -9.15 -8.00 -9.61
CA SER A 51 -9.28 -6.84 -10.50
C SER A 51 -9.77 -7.22 -11.90
N LEU A 52 -9.54 -8.47 -12.35
CA LEU A 52 -10.04 -8.98 -13.63
C LEU A 52 -11.57 -8.87 -13.74
N MET A 53 -12.30 -9.04 -12.64
CA MET A 53 -13.76 -8.88 -12.62
C MET A 53 -14.21 -7.49 -13.08
N ALA A 54 -13.45 -6.44 -12.76
CA ALA A 54 -13.79 -5.08 -13.19
C ALA A 54 -13.65 -4.93 -14.71
N PHE A 55 -12.61 -5.55 -15.31
CA PHE A 55 -12.43 -5.57 -16.76
C PHE A 55 -13.55 -6.34 -17.45
N PHE A 56 -13.93 -7.51 -16.93
CA PHE A 56 -15.01 -8.34 -17.49
C PHE A 56 -16.37 -7.65 -17.41
N ARG A 57 -16.64 -6.94 -16.31
CA ARG A 57 -17.87 -6.14 -16.18
C ARG A 57 -17.94 -5.00 -17.20
N LYS A 58 -16.79 -4.43 -17.59
CA LYS A 58 -16.75 -3.37 -18.61
C LYS A 58 -16.82 -3.95 -20.02
N ASN A 59 -16.11 -5.05 -20.26
CA ASN A 59 -16.04 -5.73 -21.54
C ASN A 59 -15.97 -7.25 -21.30
N SER A 60 -17.06 -7.94 -21.57
CA SER A 60 -17.14 -9.40 -21.45
C SER A 60 -16.30 -10.16 -22.49
N GLN A 61 -15.76 -9.48 -23.51
CA GLN A 61 -14.83 -10.09 -24.47
C GLN A 61 -13.37 -10.03 -24.00
N THR A 62 -13.09 -9.35 -22.89
CA THR A 62 -11.74 -9.36 -22.32
C THR A 62 -11.37 -10.80 -21.96
N SER A 63 -10.18 -11.23 -22.39
CA SER A 63 -9.62 -12.51 -21.98
C SER A 63 -8.65 -12.28 -20.82
N GLY A 64 -8.60 -13.20 -19.87
CA GLY A 64 -7.73 -13.07 -18.72
C GLY A 64 -7.65 -14.37 -17.92
N VAL A 65 -6.55 -14.46 -17.18
CA VAL A 65 -6.22 -15.59 -16.31
C VAL A 65 -5.86 -15.03 -14.95
N VAL A 66 -6.42 -15.63 -13.89
CA VAL A 66 -6.01 -15.36 -12.50
C VAL A 66 -5.21 -16.55 -12.01
N LEU A 67 -4.04 -16.27 -11.43
CA LEU A 67 -3.15 -17.24 -10.80
C LEU A 67 -3.33 -17.13 -9.28
N GLU A 68 -3.77 -18.21 -8.63
CA GLU A 68 -3.99 -18.25 -7.18
C GLU A 68 -3.31 -19.46 -6.54
N ASP A 69 -3.05 -19.42 -5.23
CA ASP A 69 -2.47 -20.53 -4.46
C ASP A 69 -3.53 -21.46 -3.84
N PHE A 70 -4.79 -21.34 -4.29
CA PHE A 70 -5.93 -22.09 -3.78
C PHE A 70 -6.92 -22.47 -4.89
N ASP A 71 -7.69 -23.54 -4.67
CA ASP A 71 -8.74 -24.00 -5.58
C ASP A 71 -10.13 -23.47 -5.19
N SER A 72 -10.68 -23.89 -4.06
CA SER A 72 -12.04 -23.51 -3.66
C SER A 72 -12.12 -22.58 -2.46
N VAL A 73 -11.10 -22.60 -1.58
CA VAL A 73 -11.05 -21.85 -0.32
C VAL A 73 -9.62 -21.35 -0.13
N PHE A 74 -9.47 -20.10 0.31
CA PHE A 74 -8.15 -19.53 0.58
C PHE A 74 -7.28 -20.43 1.46
N THR A 75 -6.05 -20.65 1.01
CA THR A 75 -5.02 -21.32 1.81
C THR A 75 -4.62 -20.46 3.02
N ASN A 76 -4.65 -19.13 2.87
CA ASN A 76 -4.35 -18.19 3.93
C ASN A 76 -5.48 -18.13 5.00
N GLN A 77 -5.16 -18.52 6.23
CA GLN A 77 -6.08 -18.49 7.37
C GLN A 77 -6.23 -17.10 8.02
N PHE A 78 -5.34 -16.17 7.69
CA PHE A 78 -5.24 -14.84 8.28
C PHE A 78 -5.59 -13.72 7.30
N TYR A 79 -6.28 -14.02 6.19
CA TYR A 79 -6.62 -13.05 5.14
C TYR A 79 -7.09 -11.68 5.69
N HIS A 80 -6.35 -10.60 5.38
CA HIS A 80 -6.54 -9.22 5.85
C HIS A 80 -6.50 -9.02 7.38
N SER A 81 -5.88 -9.93 8.13
CA SER A 81 -5.65 -9.82 9.57
C SER A 81 -4.28 -9.25 9.89
N HIS A 82 -4.13 -8.72 11.09
CA HIS A 82 -2.83 -8.33 11.67
C HIS A 82 -1.87 -9.51 11.89
N LEU A 83 -2.37 -10.75 11.78
CA LEU A 83 -1.59 -12.00 11.85
C LEU A 83 -1.14 -12.48 10.46
N ASP A 84 -1.50 -11.76 9.39
CA ASP A 84 -1.04 -12.07 8.03
C ASP A 84 0.36 -11.48 7.82
N ASP A 85 1.35 -12.19 8.32
CA ASP A 85 2.73 -11.73 8.37
C ASP A 85 3.69 -12.65 7.57
N LEU A 86 4.97 -12.27 7.57
CA LEU A 86 6.03 -12.98 6.85
C LEU A 86 6.15 -14.48 7.25
N SER A 87 5.73 -14.86 8.45
CA SER A 87 5.79 -16.26 8.91
C SER A 87 4.86 -17.19 8.12
N ASN A 88 3.83 -16.62 7.49
CA ASN A 88 2.85 -17.35 6.69
C ASN A 88 3.28 -17.51 5.20
N ILE A 89 4.46 -17.01 4.82
CA ILE A 89 4.85 -16.87 3.41
C ILE A 89 6.14 -17.64 3.11
N ASN A 90 6.14 -18.38 2.00
CA ASN A 90 7.30 -19.13 1.53
C ASN A 90 8.05 -18.34 0.43
N SER A 91 9.28 -17.89 0.72
CA SER A 91 10.09 -17.13 -0.23
C SER A 91 10.40 -17.90 -1.52
N SER A 92 10.67 -19.20 -1.41
CA SER A 92 10.98 -20.05 -2.57
C SER A 92 9.78 -20.17 -3.53
N ALA A 93 8.56 -20.18 -2.99
CA ALA A 93 7.33 -20.19 -3.78
C ALA A 93 7.17 -18.89 -4.58
N ILE A 94 7.47 -17.74 -3.97
CA ILE A 94 7.43 -16.43 -4.64
C ILE A 94 8.48 -16.35 -5.75
N VAL A 95 9.71 -16.83 -5.51
CA VAL A 95 10.77 -16.88 -6.53
C VAL A 95 10.32 -17.70 -7.73
N ALA A 96 9.76 -18.88 -7.49
CA ALA A 96 9.26 -19.74 -8.56
C ALA A 96 8.10 -19.07 -9.32
N ALA A 97 7.16 -18.45 -8.61
CA ALA A 97 5.99 -17.81 -9.22
C ALA A 97 6.40 -16.61 -10.08
N ALA A 98 7.33 -15.79 -9.59
CA ALA A 98 7.90 -14.69 -10.35
C ALA A 98 8.63 -15.18 -11.61
N ALA A 99 9.36 -16.30 -11.53
CA ALA A 99 10.08 -16.86 -12.67
C ALA A 99 9.10 -17.40 -13.72
N LEU A 100 8.03 -18.05 -13.29
CA LEU A 100 6.96 -18.51 -14.15
C LEU A 100 6.32 -17.32 -14.89
N VAL A 101 5.85 -16.32 -14.16
CA VAL A 101 5.18 -15.13 -14.74
C VAL A 101 6.10 -14.41 -15.72
N ALA A 102 7.37 -14.18 -15.35
CA ALA A 102 8.33 -13.49 -16.22
C ALA A 102 8.55 -14.24 -17.55
N ARG A 103 8.70 -15.56 -17.51
CA ARG A 103 8.88 -16.39 -18.72
C ARG A 103 7.60 -16.47 -19.55
N THR A 104 6.44 -16.61 -18.92
CA THR A 104 5.14 -16.58 -19.62
C THR A 104 4.94 -15.26 -20.35
N LEU A 105 5.19 -14.12 -19.70
CA LEU A 105 5.08 -12.80 -20.33
C LEU A 105 6.05 -12.66 -21.50
N TYR A 106 7.27 -13.17 -21.39
CA TYR A 106 8.24 -13.18 -22.49
C TYR A 106 7.74 -14.01 -23.69
N ILE A 107 7.16 -15.19 -23.45
CA ILE A 107 6.60 -16.04 -24.51
C ILE A 107 5.45 -15.32 -25.22
N LEU A 108 4.52 -14.75 -24.45
CA LEU A 108 3.36 -14.03 -24.99
C LEU A 108 3.77 -12.78 -25.77
N ALA A 109 4.78 -12.05 -25.30
CA ALA A 109 5.29 -10.87 -25.99
C ALA A 109 6.00 -11.19 -27.33
N ASN A 110 6.39 -12.45 -27.56
CA ASN A 110 7.00 -12.93 -28.81
C ASN A 110 6.00 -13.64 -29.75
N ASP A 111 4.69 -13.44 -29.57
CA ASP A 111 3.62 -14.06 -30.36
C ASP A 111 3.68 -15.60 -30.42
N ASN A 112 4.22 -16.27 -29.40
CA ASN A 112 4.45 -17.73 -29.41
C ASN A 112 5.28 -18.23 -30.62
N LYS A 113 6.05 -17.35 -31.29
CA LYS A 113 7.00 -17.72 -32.35
C LYS A 113 8.20 -18.43 -31.74
N ASP A 114 8.99 -19.12 -32.56
CA ASP A 114 10.21 -19.84 -32.14
C ASP A 114 11.07 -18.98 -31.22
N PHE A 115 10.91 -19.19 -29.91
CA PHE A 115 11.69 -18.53 -28.88
C PHE A 115 12.93 -19.38 -28.66
N ASP A 116 14.08 -18.72 -28.55
CA ASP A 116 15.30 -19.41 -28.19
C ASP A 116 15.16 -19.93 -26.75
N THR A 117 15.15 -21.25 -26.59
CA THR A 117 15.15 -21.90 -25.27
C THR A 117 16.32 -21.42 -24.39
N SER A 118 17.41 -20.92 -24.99
CA SER A 118 18.51 -20.27 -24.29
C SER A 118 18.09 -18.93 -23.65
N ALA A 119 17.29 -18.13 -24.34
CA ALA A 119 16.76 -16.86 -23.83
C ALA A 119 15.81 -17.07 -22.66
N LEU A 120 14.93 -18.08 -22.71
CA LEU A 120 14.09 -18.46 -21.57
C LEU A 120 14.90 -18.87 -20.35
N LYS A 121 15.98 -19.64 -20.55
CA LYS A 121 16.89 -20.04 -19.46
C LYS A 121 17.70 -18.87 -18.90
N ALA A 122 17.89 -17.80 -19.68
CA ALA A 122 18.55 -16.59 -19.20
C ALA A 122 17.64 -15.75 -18.28
N ILE A 123 16.31 -15.87 -18.41
CA ILE A 123 15.34 -15.22 -17.51
C ILE A 123 15.35 -15.96 -16.17
N ASN A 124 16.04 -15.37 -15.20
CA ASN A 124 16.19 -15.89 -13.85
C ASN A 124 15.83 -14.83 -12.82
N VAL A 125 15.07 -15.25 -11.80
CA VAL A 125 14.72 -14.39 -10.67
C VAL A 125 15.85 -14.39 -9.67
N ASN A 126 16.23 -13.20 -9.21
CA ASN A 126 17.19 -13.05 -8.13
C ASN A 126 16.51 -13.34 -6.78
N ALA A 127 16.76 -14.53 -6.23
CA ALA A 127 16.15 -14.97 -4.97
C ALA A 127 16.50 -14.04 -3.79
N SER A 128 17.75 -13.55 -3.70
CA SER A 128 18.16 -12.63 -2.64
C SER A 128 17.40 -11.31 -2.70
N LEU A 129 17.10 -10.80 -3.90
CA LEU A 129 16.28 -9.60 -4.06
C LEU A 129 14.83 -9.84 -3.60
N VAL A 130 14.28 -11.03 -3.87
CA VAL A 130 12.94 -11.41 -3.39
C VAL A 130 12.90 -11.45 -1.86
N GLU A 131 13.89 -12.10 -1.23
CA GLU A 131 13.99 -12.16 0.23
C GLU A 131 14.16 -10.77 0.86
N GLU A 132 14.99 -9.91 0.26
CA GLU A 132 15.15 -8.53 0.71
C GLU A 132 13.83 -7.74 0.59
N LEU A 133 13.14 -7.82 -0.55
CA LEU A 133 11.83 -7.19 -0.74
C LEU A 133 10.80 -7.69 0.29
N MET A 134 10.76 -9.00 0.55
CA MET A 134 9.87 -9.58 1.57
C MET A 134 10.20 -9.04 2.96
N GLY A 135 11.48 -9.00 3.34
CA GLY A 135 11.91 -8.45 4.63
C GLY A 135 11.57 -6.96 4.79
N CYS A 136 11.63 -6.19 3.70
CA CYS A 136 11.30 -4.76 3.72
C CYS A 136 9.79 -4.49 3.74
N LEU A 137 9.00 -5.26 2.98
CA LEU A 137 7.59 -4.96 2.71
C LEU A 137 6.60 -5.75 3.56
N LEU A 138 7.03 -6.83 4.21
CA LEU A 138 6.15 -7.76 4.96
C LEU A 138 6.56 -7.92 6.43
N ASN A 139 7.56 -7.18 6.90
CA ASN A 139 8.00 -7.20 8.29
C ASN A 139 8.23 -5.78 8.82
N CYS A 140 8.18 -5.60 10.13
CA CYS A 140 8.52 -4.35 10.81
C CYS A 140 10.01 -4.20 11.11
N GLU A 141 10.77 -5.31 11.15
CA GLU A 141 12.20 -5.29 11.47
C GLU A 141 13.01 -6.06 10.41
N PRO A 142 13.86 -5.39 9.60
CA PRO A 142 14.08 -3.94 9.55
C PRO A 142 12.93 -3.16 8.86
N GLY A 143 12.01 -3.85 8.19
CA GLY A 143 10.90 -3.26 7.44
C GLY A 143 11.35 -2.21 6.43
N LEU A 144 10.61 -1.10 6.37
CA LEU A 144 10.93 0.01 5.48
C LEU A 144 12.26 0.71 5.82
N SER A 145 12.88 0.44 6.97
CA SER A 145 14.22 0.94 7.29
C SER A 145 15.35 0.06 6.70
N CYS A 146 15.03 -0.95 5.89
CA CYS A 146 16.03 -1.76 5.20
C CYS A 146 16.86 -0.92 4.19
N GLY A 147 18.05 -1.42 3.86
CA GLY A 147 18.96 -0.75 2.92
C GLY A 147 18.33 -0.49 1.55
N LEU A 148 17.58 -1.46 1.02
CA LEU A 148 16.90 -1.32 -0.26
C LEU A 148 15.90 -0.15 -0.28
N VAL A 149 15.09 0.03 0.76
CA VAL A 149 14.08 1.12 0.80
C VAL A 149 14.75 2.47 1.02
N ASN A 150 15.71 2.55 1.95
CA ASN A 150 16.48 3.78 2.22
C ASN A 150 17.28 4.27 1.01
N HIS A 151 17.61 3.38 0.07
CA HIS A 151 18.25 3.76 -1.19
C HIS A 151 17.34 4.57 -2.13
N TYR A 152 16.02 4.49 -1.97
CA TYR A 152 15.07 5.20 -2.84
C TYR A 152 14.29 6.31 -2.15
N ILE A 153 13.89 6.09 -0.90
CA ILE A 153 13.00 7.00 -0.19
C ILE A 153 13.50 7.26 1.23
N SER A 154 13.00 8.34 1.82
CA SER A 154 13.12 8.59 3.26
C SER A 154 11.79 8.22 3.93
N PRO A 155 11.64 6.98 4.44
CA PRO A 155 10.38 6.51 4.99
C PRO A 155 10.07 7.19 6.34
N THR A 156 8.80 7.51 6.56
CA THR A 156 8.34 8.12 7.83
C THR A 156 8.02 7.09 8.92
N THR A 157 7.86 5.82 8.55
CA THR A 157 7.54 4.70 9.44
C THR A 157 8.40 3.49 9.09
N THR A 158 8.74 2.68 10.09
CA THR A 158 9.49 1.43 9.88
C THR A 158 8.59 0.30 9.41
N CYS A 159 7.41 0.13 10.02
CA CYS A 159 6.47 -0.89 9.59
C CYS A 159 5.82 -0.52 8.24
N PRO A 160 5.83 -1.42 7.24
CA PRO A 160 5.08 -1.24 6.00
C PRO A 160 3.57 -1.32 6.28
N SER A 161 2.81 -0.54 5.52
CA SER A 161 1.35 -0.61 5.52
C SER A 161 0.85 -0.67 4.09
N ASN A 162 0.03 -1.69 3.82
CA ASN A 162 -0.65 -1.88 2.54
C ASN A 162 -2.04 -1.22 2.53
N TYR A 163 -2.38 -0.48 3.58
CA TYR A 163 -3.56 0.38 3.58
C TYR A 163 -3.44 1.44 2.49
N ALA A 164 -4.46 1.55 1.64
CA ALA A 164 -4.43 2.44 0.47
C ALA A 164 -4.33 3.94 0.84
N GLY A 165 -4.65 4.31 2.08
CA GLY A 165 -4.68 5.69 2.53
C GLY A 165 -5.92 6.44 2.05
N VAL A 166 -5.89 7.76 2.22
CA VAL A 166 -6.98 8.67 1.86
C VAL A 166 -6.48 9.66 0.81
N LEU A 167 -7.27 9.85 -0.25
CA LEU A 167 -7.00 10.86 -1.25
C LEU A 167 -7.55 12.22 -0.77
N LEU A 168 -6.67 13.08 -0.25
CA LEU A 168 -7.07 14.32 0.43
C LEU A 168 -7.45 15.47 -0.51
N GLY A 169 -6.86 15.53 -1.70
CA GLY A 169 -7.00 16.66 -2.63
C GLY A 169 -7.36 16.24 -4.05
N GLU A 170 -7.16 17.16 -4.99
CA GLU A 170 -7.44 16.92 -6.41
C GLU A 170 -6.62 15.71 -6.93
N PRO A 171 -7.28 14.72 -7.56
CA PRO A 171 -6.60 13.60 -8.20
C PRO A 171 -5.58 14.07 -9.23
N SER A 172 -4.32 13.63 -9.10
CA SER A 172 -3.24 14.03 -10.01
C SER A 172 -2.27 12.89 -10.30
N SER A 173 -1.74 12.86 -11.52
CA SER A 173 -0.65 11.95 -11.92
C SER A 173 0.71 12.34 -11.34
N THR A 174 0.81 13.52 -10.73
CA THR A 174 1.99 14.01 -10.00
C THR A 174 1.57 14.39 -8.57
N PRO A 175 1.19 13.41 -7.74
CA PRO A 175 0.69 13.70 -6.41
C PRO A 175 1.77 14.30 -5.52
N TYR A 176 1.36 15.10 -4.54
CA TYR A 176 2.26 15.58 -3.50
C TYR A 176 2.80 14.38 -2.69
N PRO A 177 4.12 14.19 -2.56
CA PRO A 177 4.69 13.01 -1.88
C PRO A 177 4.21 12.82 -0.44
N GLY A 178 3.91 13.90 0.28
CA GLY A 178 3.39 13.81 1.65
C GLY A 178 1.98 13.21 1.76
N TYR A 179 1.25 13.08 0.65
CA TYR A 179 -0.06 12.40 0.61
C TYR A 179 0.03 10.94 0.16
N ILE A 180 1.22 10.46 -0.21
CA ILE A 180 1.43 9.10 -0.66
C ILE A 180 2.14 8.32 0.44
N GLY A 181 1.61 7.14 0.77
CA GLY A 181 2.24 6.23 1.73
C GLY A 181 3.65 5.81 1.31
N ASN A 182 4.45 5.36 2.29
CA ASN A 182 5.84 4.96 2.05
C ASN A 182 5.95 3.79 1.05
N VAL A 183 5.05 2.80 1.11
CA VAL A 183 5.08 1.62 0.22
C VAL A 183 4.87 2.01 -1.25
N PRO A 184 3.80 2.73 -1.66
CA PRO A 184 3.66 3.18 -3.04
C PRO A 184 4.80 4.08 -3.53
N ARG A 185 5.34 4.97 -2.67
CA ARG A 185 6.50 5.82 -3.00
C ARG A 185 7.75 4.99 -3.30
N PHE A 186 8.02 3.97 -2.49
CA PHE A 186 9.11 3.03 -2.72
C PHE A 186 8.89 2.26 -4.02
N LEU A 187 7.71 1.64 -4.21
CA LEU A 187 7.41 0.83 -5.39
C LEU A 187 7.51 1.64 -6.68
N TRP A 188 7.06 2.90 -6.69
CA TRP A 188 7.19 3.78 -7.85
C TRP A 188 8.66 4.02 -8.21
N ASN A 189 9.51 4.34 -7.23
CA ASN A 189 10.94 4.56 -7.47
C ASN A 189 11.66 3.27 -7.89
N PHE A 190 11.36 2.16 -7.22
CA PHE A 190 11.94 0.85 -7.50
C PHE A 190 11.57 0.36 -8.91
N LEU A 191 10.29 0.45 -9.29
CA LEU A 191 9.84 0.08 -10.63
C LEU A 191 10.44 0.99 -11.70
N ALA A 192 10.49 2.30 -11.46
CA ALA A 192 11.09 3.25 -12.39
C ALA A 192 12.57 2.91 -12.66
N ASP A 193 13.34 2.59 -11.63
CA ASP A 193 14.74 2.17 -11.76
C ASP A 193 14.88 0.84 -12.50
N LYS A 194 14.13 -0.20 -12.08
CA LYS A 194 14.24 -1.56 -12.65
C LYS A 194 13.75 -1.69 -14.09
N THR A 195 12.84 -0.81 -14.51
CA THR A 195 12.31 -0.79 -15.88
C THR A 195 12.96 0.29 -16.75
N SER A 196 13.92 1.04 -16.20
CA SER A 196 14.56 2.11 -16.96
C SER A 196 15.50 1.59 -18.04
N ILE A 197 15.64 2.39 -19.09
CA ILE A 197 16.71 2.20 -20.08
C ILE A 197 17.88 3.07 -19.64
N SER A 198 19.09 2.48 -19.61
CA SER A 198 20.31 3.20 -19.22
C SER A 198 20.55 4.38 -20.16
N LEU A 199 20.48 5.60 -19.61
CA LEU A 199 20.95 6.79 -20.31
C LEU A 199 22.48 6.75 -20.33
N GLU A 200 23.10 6.88 -21.51
CA GLU A 200 24.56 6.90 -21.68
C GLU A 200 25.26 8.03 -20.88
N ASN A 201 24.48 8.96 -20.31
CA ASN A 201 24.93 10.04 -19.43
C ASN A 201 24.11 10.09 -18.11
N ALA A 202 24.05 8.97 -17.38
CA ALA A 202 23.32 8.80 -16.10
C ALA A 202 23.94 9.57 -14.90
N GLY A 203 24.23 10.87 -15.08
CA GLY A 203 24.91 11.70 -14.09
C GLY A 203 24.18 12.98 -13.69
N PHE A 204 23.00 13.26 -14.24
CA PHE A 204 22.28 14.49 -13.91
C PHE A 204 21.53 14.33 -12.59
N SER A 205 22.09 14.93 -11.53
CA SER A 205 21.42 15.10 -10.25
C SER A 205 20.14 15.92 -10.46
N CYS A 206 18.98 15.32 -10.17
CA CYS A 206 17.69 16.00 -10.20
C CYS A 206 17.20 16.23 -8.77
N PRO A 207 17.29 17.46 -8.23
CA PRO A 207 16.72 17.75 -6.91
C PRO A 207 15.18 17.86 -6.96
N LYS A 208 14.59 18.16 -8.13
CA LYS A 208 13.13 18.32 -8.28
C LYS A 208 12.56 17.75 -9.58
N ASN A 209 13.22 17.94 -10.71
CA ASN A 209 12.74 17.44 -12.00
C ASN A 209 13.90 17.23 -12.97
N CYS A 210 13.63 16.43 -14.01
CA CYS A 210 14.54 16.19 -15.13
C CYS A 210 14.30 17.20 -16.26
N SER A 211 15.34 17.46 -17.06
CA SER A 211 15.29 18.47 -18.12
C SER A 211 14.57 18.01 -19.38
N GLU A 212 14.58 16.71 -19.66
CA GLU A 212 13.98 16.15 -20.87
C GLU A 212 12.57 15.61 -20.62
N THR A 213 11.74 15.63 -21.67
CA THR A 213 10.43 15.00 -21.67
C THR A 213 10.54 13.48 -21.51
N ASN A 214 9.63 12.89 -20.73
CA ASN A 214 9.58 11.46 -20.39
C ASN A 214 10.69 10.95 -19.45
N GLN A 215 11.53 11.81 -18.89
CA GLN A 215 12.42 11.42 -17.80
C GLN A 215 11.73 11.54 -16.44
N LEU A 216 12.03 10.60 -15.56
CA LEU A 216 11.55 10.57 -14.18
C LEU A 216 12.72 10.83 -13.24
N CYS A 217 12.50 11.67 -12.24
CA CYS A 217 13.45 11.90 -11.18
C CYS A 217 13.20 10.90 -10.03
N ILE A 218 14.09 9.92 -9.87
CA ILE A 218 14.02 8.92 -8.80
C ILE A 218 15.03 9.22 -7.69
N ARG A 219 14.86 8.63 -6.51
CA ARG A 219 15.79 8.73 -5.35
C ARG A 219 16.02 10.15 -4.81
N SER A 220 15.16 11.10 -5.16
CA SER A 220 15.30 12.51 -4.74
C SER A 220 15.22 12.69 -3.22
N GLU A 221 14.57 11.77 -2.52
CA GLU A 221 14.35 11.85 -1.08
C GLU A 221 15.45 11.22 -0.22
N ALA A 222 16.27 10.31 -0.77
CA ALA A 222 17.26 9.58 0.00
C ALA A 222 18.46 10.48 0.36
N ASP A 223 19.04 11.14 -0.64
CA ASP A 223 20.27 11.96 -0.49
C ASP A 223 20.07 13.44 -0.91
N GLY A 224 18.84 13.84 -1.23
CA GLY A 224 18.54 15.15 -1.83
C GLY A 224 19.09 15.32 -3.26
N LYS A 225 19.70 14.26 -3.80
CA LYS A 225 20.32 14.19 -5.12
C LYS A 225 19.64 13.05 -5.90
N GLY A 226 18.53 13.36 -6.55
CA GLY A 226 17.83 12.39 -7.39
C GLY A 226 18.60 12.04 -8.66
N VAL A 227 18.18 11.01 -9.35
CA VAL A 227 18.75 10.56 -10.63
C VAL A 227 17.67 10.55 -11.69
N CYS A 228 17.96 11.08 -12.86
CA CYS A 228 17.06 11.03 -14.01
C CYS A 228 17.14 9.67 -14.71
N VAL A 229 15.98 9.04 -14.90
CA VAL A 229 15.84 7.77 -15.62
C VAL A 229 14.72 7.86 -16.66
N LEU A 230 14.89 7.17 -17.79
CA LEU A 230 13.83 7.02 -18.78
C LEU A 230 12.99 5.78 -18.43
N SER A 231 11.76 5.98 -17.95
CA SER A 231 10.83 4.89 -17.60
C SER A 231 9.38 5.32 -17.86
N THR A 232 8.52 4.34 -18.10
CA THR A 232 7.07 4.53 -18.31
C THR A 232 6.27 4.51 -17.00
N THR A 233 6.95 4.38 -15.86
CA THR A 233 6.33 4.30 -14.53
C THR A 233 5.61 5.61 -14.18
N ARG A 234 4.34 5.53 -13.78
CA ARG A 234 3.51 6.69 -13.47
C ARG A 234 2.55 6.41 -12.32
N TYR A 235 2.18 7.45 -11.58
CA TYR A 235 1.05 7.37 -10.67
C TYR A 235 -0.26 7.43 -11.46
N VAL A 236 -1.23 6.64 -11.02
CA VAL A 236 -2.61 6.68 -11.49
C VAL A 236 -3.49 6.88 -10.26
N PRO A 237 -4.25 7.99 -10.18
CA PRO A 237 -5.18 8.18 -9.09
C PRO A 237 -6.20 7.04 -9.04
N ALA A 238 -6.30 6.37 -7.90
CA ALA A 238 -7.22 5.27 -7.67
C ALA A 238 -8.26 5.67 -6.62
N TYR A 239 -9.47 5.98 -7.09
CA TYR A 239 -10.61 6.36 -6.25
C TYR A 239 -11.91 5.97 -6.96
N SER A 240 -13.01 5.93 -6.20
CA SER A 240 -14.34 5.63 -6.76
C SER A 240 -14.71 6.64 -7.85
N THR A 241 -15.19 6.16 -8.99
CA THR A 241 -15.76 6.97 -10.07
C THR A 241 -17.01 7.76 -9.65
N ARG A 242 -17.65 7.36 -8.54
CA ARG A 242 -18.75 8.10 -7.91
C ARG A 242 -18.28 9.26 -7.04
N LEU A 243 -16.98 9.46 -6.87
CA LEU A 243 -16.44 10.63 -6.17
C LEU A 243 -15.91 11.63 -7.20
N LYS A 244 -16.21 12.91 -6.97
CA LYS A 244 -15.70 14.00 -7.79
C LYS A 244 -15.13 15.10 -6.89
N PHE A 245 -13.90 15.50 -7.16
CA PHE A 245 -13.31 16.65 -6.51
C PHE A 245 -13.70 17.93 -7.27
N GLU A 246 -14.43 18.83 -6.60
CA GLU A 246 -14.83 20.11 -7.15
C GLU A 246 -14.84 21.17 -6.05
N SER A 247 -14.34 22.36 -6.37
CA SER A 247 -14.38 23.51 -5.45
C SER A 247 -13.78 23.17 -4.08
N GLU A 248 -12.60 22.54 -4.08
CA GLU A 248 -11.88 22.12 -2.86
C GLU A 248 -12.62 21.10 -1.98
N SER A 249 -13.62 20.40 -2.53
CA SER A 249 -14.45 19.45 -1.79
C SER A 249 -14.73 18.18 -2.59
N TRP A 250 -14.87 17.07 -1.88
CA TRP A 250 -15.34 15.81 -2.46
C TRP A 250 -16.86 15.76 -2.48
N LYS A 251 -17.41 15.47 -3.65
CA LYS A 251 -18.86 15.27 -3.86
C LYS A 251 -19.12 13.83 -4.30
N VAL A 252 -20.20 13.26 -3.74
CA VAL A 252 -20.70 11.95 -4.16
C VAL A 252 -21.67 12.15 -5.32
N LEU A 253 -21.36 11.53 -6.46
CA LEU A 253 -22.21 11.48 -7.63
C LEU A 253 -23.30 10.41 -7.46
N ALA A 254 -24.47 10.71 -8.03
CA ALA A 254 -25.54 9.73 -8.15
C ALA A 254 -25.07 8.53 -8.99
N PRO A 255 -25.51 7.30 -8.66
CA PRO A 255 -25.17 6.13 -9.46
C PRO A 255 -25.70 6.29 -10.88
N ASN A 256 -24.86 5.98 -11.87
CA ASN A 256 -25.25 6.03 -13.27
C ASN A 256 -25.87 4.70 -13.70
N SER A 257 -27.20 4.68 -13.90
CA SER A 257 -27.93 3.48 -14.32
C SER A 257 -27.50 2.92 -15.69
N SER A 258 -26.82 3.72 -16.50
CA SER A 258 -26.30 3.31 -17.81
C SER A 258 -24.91 2.68 -17.75
N ASP A 259 -24.21 2.78 -16.61
CA ASP A 259 -22.90 2.16 -16.39
C ASP A 259 -23.02 1.07 -15.32
N PRO A 260 -22.97 -0.22 -15.71
CA PRO A 260 -23.07 -1.33 -14.77
C PRO A 260 -22.04 -1.27 -13.63
N LEU A 261 -20.86 -0.69 -13.89
CA LEU A 261 -19.84 -0.45 -12.87
C LEU A 261 -20.22 0.70 -11.96
N GLY A 262 -20.71 1.82 -12.51
CA GLY A 262 -21.16 2.99 -11.73
C GLY A 262 -22.32 2.71 -10.76
N MET A 263 -23.13 1.67 -11.01
CA MET A 263 -24.21 1.25 -10.10
C MET A 263 -23.72 0.58 -8.82
N VAL A 264 -22.55 -0.07 -8.87
CA VAL A 264 -22.00 -0.90 -7.79
C VAL A 264 -20.63 -0.43 -7.32
N ASP A 265 -20.18 0.72 -7.83
CA ASP A 265 -18.90 1.33 -7.48
C ASP A 265 -18.89 1.74 -6.00
N PRO A 266 -17.96 1.19 -5.19
CA PRO A 266 -17.97 1.38 -3.75
C PRO A 266 -17.55 2.80 -3.38
N VAL A 267 -18.29 3.42 -2.47
CA VAL A 267 -17.94 4.74 -1.91
C VAL A 267 -17.46 4.53 -0.48
N TRP A 268 -16.14 4.59 -0.28
CA TRP A 268 -15.51 4.54 1.04
C TRP A 268 -14.87 5.89 1.37
N THR A 269 -15.14 6.39 2.56
CA THR A 269 -14.57 7.64 3.09
C THR A 269 -14.13 7.41 4.51
N GLU A 270 -12.88 7.78 4.83
CA GLU A 270 -12.38 7.72 6.18
C GLU A 270 -12.73 9.01 6.95
N SER A 271 -12.99 8.88 8.25
CA SER A 271 -13.24 10.05 9.11
C SER A 271 -11.94 10.81 9.36
N ASN A 272 -12.00 12.13 9.51
CA ASN A 272 -10.84 12.91 9.94
C ASN A 272 -10.70 12.85 11.46
N TRP A 273 -9.48 12.68 11.96
CA TRP A 273 -9.14 12.80 13.38
C TRP A 273 -7.97 13.78 13.57
N ASP A 274 -7.87 14.35 14.76
CA ASP A 274 -6.76 15.25 15.13
C ASP A 274 -5.57 14.43 15.66
N VAL A 275 -5.68 13.94 16.90
CA VAL A 275 -4.65 13.07 17.51
C VAL A 275 -5.30 11.86 18.13
N ILE A 276 -4.86 10.66 17.72
CA ILE A 276 -5.17 9.41 18.39
C ILE A 276 -4.08 9.16 19.42
N GLY A 277 -4.47 9.03 20.69
CA GLY A 277 -3.53 8.77 21.77
C GLY A 277 -4.13 7.91 22.87
N LEU A 278 -3.31 7.03 23.43
CA LEU A 278 -3.67 6.22 24.59
C LEU A 278 -2.93 6.75 25.82
N ARG A 279 -3.64 6.99 26.92
CA ARG A 279 -3.06 7.41 28.20
C ARG A 279 -3.60 6.53 29.32
N MET A 280 -2.70 6.04 30.16
CA MET A 280 -3.05 5.27 31.35
C MET A 280 -2.71 6.10 32.59
N TYR A 281 -3.66 6.23 33.51
CA TYR A 281 -3.44 6.93 34.77
C TYR A 281 -4.32 6.33 35.86
N THR A 282 -3.88 6.44 37.11
CA THR A 282 -4.67 6.04 38.28
C THR A 282 -5.74 7.08 38.55
N LYS A 283 -7.01 6.67 38.54
CA LYS A 283 -8.13 7.55 38.87
C LYS A 283 -8.32 7.62 40.39
N GLN A 284 -8.19 8.82 40.95
CA GLN A 284 -8.44 9.05 42.37
C GLN A 284 -9.94 8.97 42.69
N ASP A 285 -10.28 8.55 43.91
CA ASP A 285 -11.67 8.46 44.38
C ASP A 285 -12.36 9.82 44.35
N ALA A 286 -13.61 9.85 43.88
CA ALA A 286 -14.36 11.08 43.72
C ALA A 286 -14.64 11.78 45.06
N SER A 287 -14.75 11.02 46.16
CA SER A 287 -14.96 11.57 47.50
C SER A 287 -13.74 12.35 47.96
N TYR A 288 -12.53 11.86 47.66
CA TYR A 288 -11.31 12.60 47.95
C TYR A 288 -11.27 13.93 47.20
N GLY A 289 -11.60 13.93 45.90
CA GLY A 289 -11.68 15.16 45.11
C GLY A 289 -12.67 16.19 45.68
N ARG A 290 -13.84 15.72 46.16
CA ARG A 290 -14.83 16.59 46.82
C ARG A 290 -14.32 17.14 48.15
N LEU A 291 -13.64 16.32 48.96
CA LEU A 291 -13.06 16.77 50.22
C LEU A 291 -12.00 17.85 50.01
N VAL A 292 -11.09 17.66 49.04
CA VAL A 292 -10.06 18.66 48.69
C VAL A 292 -10.70 19.97 48.22
N LEU A 293 -11.73 19.89 47.37
CA LEU A 293 -12.45 21.08 46.89
C LEU A 293 -13.13 21.85 48.04
N LEU A 294 -13.85 21.14 48.92
CA LEU A 294 -14.53 21.75 50.06
C LEU A 294 -13.55 22.37 51.06
N ALA A 295 -12.43 21.69 51.32
CA ALA A 295 -11.36 22.22 52.16
C ALA A 295 -10.78 23.51 51.55
N GLY A 296 -10.49 23.51 50.25
CA GLY A 296 -9.99 24.68 49.52
C GLY A 296 -10.95 25.88 49.58
N LEU A 297 -12.25 25.66 49.34
CA LEU A 297 -13.27 26.70 49.48
C LEU A 297 -13.34 27.27 50.90
N THR A 298 -13.29 26.40 51.91
CA THR A 298 -13.35 26.80 53.31
C THR A 298 -12.17 27.71 53.68
N VAL A 299 -10.94 27.32 53.32
CA VAL A 299 -9.74 28.14 53.56
C VAL A 299 -9.84 29.49 52.85
N THR A 300 -10.37 29.51 51.63
CA THR A 300 -10.52 30.75 50.84
C THR A 300 -11.52 31.72 51.49
N ILE A 301 -12.67 31.21 51.95
CA ILE A 301 -13.68 32.02 52.66
C ILE A 301 -13.11 32.55 53.97
N LEU A 302 -12.45 31.70 54.76
CA LEU A 302 -11.85 32.11 56.03
C LEU A 302 -10.75 33.17 55.84
N ALA A 303 -9.90 33.01 54.83
CA ALA A 303 -8.88 34.01 54.50
C ALA A 303 -9.52 35.35 54.09
N TYR A 304 -10.56 35.33 53.25
CA TYR A 304 -11.29 36.53 52.87
C TYR A 304 -11.90 37.24 54.09
N LEU A 305 -12.59 36.49 54.96
CA LEU A 305 -13.17 37.04 56.19
C LEU A 305 -12.09 37.63 57.10
N ALA A 306 -10.96 36.92 57.29
CA ALA A 306 -9.84 37.42 58.08
C ALA A 306 -9.28 38.73 57.51
N ILE A 307 -9.10 38.83 56.18
CA ILE A 307 -8.65 40.05 55.52
C ILE A 307 -9.63 41.21 55.75
N VAL A 308 -10.94 40.97 55.60
CA VAL A 308 -11.97 42.00 55.82
C VAL A 308 -11.96 42.48 57.27
N ILE A 309 -11.86 41.56 58.23
CA ILE A 309 -11.81 41.87 59.66
C ILE A 309 -10.54 42.69 59.98
N VAL A 310 -9.37 42.22 59.55
CA VAL A 310 -8.09 42.90 59.80
C VAL A 310 -8.08 44.30 59.16
N ARG A 311 -8.57 44.45 57.93
CA ARG A 311 -8.70 45.76 57.29
C ARG A 311 -9.62 46.69 58.08
N SER A 312 -10.74 46.18 58.59
CA SER A 312 -11.66 46.95 59.43
C SER A 312 -11.00 47.41 60.72
N LEU A 313 -10.25 46.53 61.39
CA LEU A 313 -9.52 46.83 62.62
C LEU A 313 -8.43 47.89 62.38
N ILE A 314 -7.62 47.73 61.34
CA ILE A 314 -6.58 48.71 60.97
C ILE A 314 -7.22 50.06 60.62
N SER A 315 -8.30 50.08 59.82
CA SER A 315 -8.97 51.32 59.46
C SER A 315 -9.60 52.03 60.67
N LYS A 316 -10.10 51.29 61.67
CA LYS A 316 -10.57 51.88 62.93
C LYS A 316 -9.42 52.46 63.74
N ALA A 317 -8.31 51.73 63.88
CA ALA A 317 -7.13 52.20 64.60
C ALA A 317 -6.51 53.46 63.98
N MET A 318 -6.47 53.54 62.64
CA MET A 318 -5.96 54.71 61.90
C MET A 318 -6.90 55.93 61.91
N LYS A 319 -8.16 55.79 62.34
CA LYS A 319 -9.11 56.91 62.51
C LYS A 319 -9.08 57.52 63.91
N GLN A 320 -8.21 57.02 64.79
CA GLN A 320 -8.17 57.37 66.21
C GLN A 320 -7.10 58.43 66.55
N ASP A 321 -6.58 59.14 65.55
CA ASP A 321 -5.77 60.37 65.67
C ASP A 321 -6.56 61.61 65.23
#